data_AF-A0A661STD8-F1
#
_entry.id   AF-A0A661STD8-F1
#
_cell.length_a   1.000
_cell.length_b   1.000
_cell.length_c   1.000
_cell.angle_alpha   90.00
_cell.angle_beta   90.00
_cell.angle_gamma   90.00
#
_symmetry.space_group_name_H-M   'P 1'
#
loop_
_entity.id
_entity.type
_entity.pdbx_description
1 polymer ?
#
loop_
_entity_poly.entity_id
_entity_poly.type
_entity_poly.pdbx_seq_one_letter_code
_entity_poly.pdbx_strand_id
1 'polypeptide(L)'
;DQVLIELEGHVPISFFLGTTFNVDSSKGLTGAPDALISKSDNQLYITSPVIVLVEAKKGDLGEALPQCIAEMEAARIFNEHKNNGIPTVYGAVTNGELWQFMNLTDNTATVDLCSYNFGDGGKIIGILKSFV
;
A
#
# COMPACT_ATOMS: atom_id res chain seq x y z
N ASP A 1 -11.87 6.56 -2.19
CA ASP A 1 -12.18 5.36 -1.38
C ASP A 1 -12.57 5.83 0.03
N GLN A 2 -13.68 5.34 0.60
CA GLN A 2 -14.13 5.72 1.95
C GLN A 2 -13.13 5.29 3.04
N VAL A 3 -12.40 4.20 2.82
CA VAL A 3 -11.43 3.67 3.78
C VAL A 3 -10.27 4.64 4.00
N LEU A 4 -9.77 5.25 2.92
CA LEU A 4 -8.65 6.18 2.98
C LEU A 4 -9.03 7.51 3.64
N ILE A 5 -10.24 7.99 3.38
CA ILE A 5 -10.79 9.21 4.02
C ILE A 5 -10.98 8.98 5.52
N GLU A 6 -11.52 7.82 5.91
CA GLU A 6 -11.66 7.46 7.33
C GLU A 6 -10.29 7.38 7.99
N LEU A 7 -9.31 6.72 7.37
CA LEU A 7 -7.94 6.61 7.91
C LEU A 7 -7.28 7.98 8.11
N GLU A 8 -7.45 8.92 7.17
CA GLU A 8 -6.98 10.31 7.28
C GLU A 8 -7.58 11.04 8.50
N GLY A 9 -8.81 10.71 8.88
CA GLY A 9 -9.43 11.21 10.11
C GLY A 9 -8.75 10.73 11.42
N HIS A 10 -7.98 9.64 11.37
CA HIS A 10 -7.34 9.01 12.53
C HIS A 10 -5.82 9.24 12.63
N VAL A 11 -5.15 9.53 11.52
CA VAL A 11 -3.70 9.72 11.42
C VAL A 11 -3.39 10.56 10.17
N PRO A 12 -2.44 11.52 10.24
CA PRO A 12 -2.09 12.34 9.07
C PRO A 12 -1.49 11.48 7.97
N ILE A 13 -2.24 11.33 6.89
CA ILE A 13 -1.83 10.60 5.69
C ILE A 13 -2.18 11.39 4.44
N SER A 14 -1.45 11.11 3.37
CA SER A 14 -1.84 11.47 2.01
C SER A 14 -2.03 10.23 1.18
N PHE A 15 -2.93 10.30 0.21
CA PHE A 15 -3.24 9.15 -0.62
C PHE A 15 -3.39 9.52 -2.09
N PHE A 16 -2.88 8.65 -2.96
CA PHE A 16 -2.76 8.89 -4.39
C PHE A 16 -3.38 7.71 -5.13
N LEU A 17 -4.47 7.98 -5.85
CA LEU A 17 -5.22 6.98 -6.60
C LEU A 17 -4.84 7.04 -8.07
N GLY A 18 -4.44 5.91 -8.66
CA GLY A 18 -4.08 5.83 -10.09
C GLY A 18 -2.99 6.82 -10.53
N THR A 19 -2.16 7.28 -9.60
CA THR A 19 -1.12 8.28 -9.86
C THR A 19 0.16 7.59 -10.33
N THR A 20 0.80 8.15 -11.34
CA THR A 20 2.07 7.62 -11.87
C THR A 20 3.13 7.53 -10.76
N PHE A 21 3.68 6.33 -10.60
CA PHE A 21 4.72 6.02 -9.63
C PHE A 21 5.87 5.28 -10.31
N ASN A 22 6.67 6.04 -11.06
CA ASN A 22 7.81 5.52 -11.81
C ASN A 22 9.07 5.59 -10.95
N VAL A 23 9.51 4.46 -10.40
CA VAL A 23 10.63 4.41 -9.46
C VAL A 23 11.89 3.86 -10.10
N ASP A 24 11.80 2.73 -10.81
CA ASP A 24 12.96 2.10 -11.45
C ASP A 24 12.55 1.38 -12.74
N SER A 25 12.79 2.04 -13.88
CA SER A 25 12.49 1.49 -15.20
C SER A 25 13.34 0.28 -15.56
N SER A 26 14.55 0.14 -15.00
CA SER A 26 15.42 -1.00 -15.29
C SER A 26 14.88 -2.31 -14.72
N LYS A 27 14.08 -2.20 -13.64
CA LYS A 27 13.37 -3.31 -12.99
C LYS A 27 11.90 -3.43 -13.43
N GLY A 28 11.43 -2.57 -14.34
CA GLY A 28 10.01 -2.49 -14.72
C GLY A 28 9.09 -1.95 -13.62
N LEU A 29 9.66 -1.28 -12.60
CA LEU A 29 8.93 -0.68 -11.47
C LEU A 29 8.42 0.71 -11.86
N THR A 30 7.53 0.70 -12.86
CA THR A 30 6.90 1.87 -13.47
C THR A 30 5.43 1.58 -13.72
N GLY A 31 4.56 2.56 -13.54
CA GLY A 31 3.13 2.40 -13.74
C GLY A 31 2.31 3.33 -12.86
N ALA A 32 1.02 3.01 -12.71
CA ALA A 32 0.07 3.72 -11.88
C ALA A 32 -0.59 2.70 -10.93
N PRO A 33 -0.07 2.56 -9.69
CA PRO A 33 -0.70 1.76 -8.65
C PRO A 33 -2.16 2.17 -8.42
N ASP A 34 -3.00 1.23 -7.98
CA ASP A 34 -4.40 1.54 -7.70
C ASP A 34 -4.50 2.57 -6.57
N ALA A 35 -3.72 2.39 -5.48
CA ALA A 35 -3.59 3.35 -4.41
C ALA A 35 -2.22 3.31 -3.70
N LEU A 36 -1.71 4.49 -3.36
CA LEU A 36 -0.55 4.68 -2.48
C LEU A 36 -0.96 5.51 -1.26
N ILE A 37 -0.41 5.18 -0.10
CA ILE A 37 -0.58 5.95 1.14
C ILE A 37 0.79 6.43 1.60
N SER A 38 0.91 7.71 1.95
CA SER A 38 2.11 8.28 2.57
C SER A 38 1.82 8.75 3.99
N LYS A 39 2.78 8.62 4.91
CA LYS A 39 2.67 9.25 6.26
C LYS A 39 2.99 10.75 6.17
N SER A 40 2.02 11.55 5.77
CA SER A 40 2.22 12.99 5.49
C SER A 40 0.88 13.71 5.41
N ASP A 41 0.82 15.00 5.70
CA ASP A 41 -0.35 15.86 5.45
C ASP A 41 -0.35 16.45 4.01
N ASN A 42 0.67 16.12 3.22
CA ASN A 42 0.84 16.65 1.87
C ASN A 42 0.11 15.83 0.79
N GLN A 43 -1.03 16.33 0.33
CA GLN A 43 -1.84 15.75 -0.75
C GLN A 43 -1.38 16.12 -2.19
N LEU A 44 -0.28 16.87 -2.35
CA LEU A 44 0.16 17.36 -3.67
C LEU A 44 1.12 16.41 -4.38
N TYR A 45 1.97 15.71 -3.64
CA TYR A 45 2.97 14.80 -4.19
C TYR A 45 3.32 13.69 -3.21
N ILE A 46 3.69 12.53 -3.74
CA ILE A 46 4.03 11.33 -2.96
C ILE A 46 5.27 11.60 -2.09
N THR A 47 5.18 11.25 -0.82
CA THR A 47 6.25 11.40 0.18
C THR A 47 6.56 10.06 0.85
N SER A 48 7.78 9.90 1.36
CA SER A 48 8.13 8.69 2.11
C SER A 48 7.70 8.82 3.59
N PRO A 49 7.32 7.73 4.28
CA PRO A 49 7.20 6.36 3.80
C PRO A 49 5.91 6.11 3.00
N VAL A 50 6.01 5.26 1.97
CA VAL A 50 4.89 4.80 1.14
C VAL A 50 4.44 3.39 1.53
N ILE A 51 3.12 3.22 1.65
CA ILE A 51 2.38 1.95 1.77
C ILE A 51 1.60 1.75 0.47
N VAL A 52 1.44 0.49 0.05
CA VAL A 52 0.78 0.12 -1.20
C VAL A 52 -0.59 -0.50 -0.95
N LEU A 53 -1.58 -0.14 -1.75
CA LEU A 53 -2.90 -0.76 -1.75
C LEU A 53 -3.31 -1.10 -3.19
N VAL A 54 -3.60 -2.37 -3.43
CA VAL A 54 -4.00 -2.90 -4.74
C VAL A 54 -5.45 -3.38 -4.71
N GLU A 55 -6.20 -3.02 -5.76
CA GLU A 55 -7.57 -3.49 -5.95
C GLU A 55 -7.58 -4.75 -6.84
N ALA A 56 -8.11 -5.85 -6.32
CA ALA A 56 -8.26 -7.11 -7.05
C ALA A 56 -9.40 -7.00 -8.08
N LYS A 57 -9.05 -6.65 -9.32
CA LYS A 57 -10.00 -6.36 -10.42
C LYS A 57 -10.93 -7.51 -10.83
N LYS A 58 -10.56 -8.75 -10.53
CA LYS A 58 -11.38 -9.95 -10.77
C LYS A 58 -11.96 -10.58 -9.50
N GLY A 59 -11.81 -9.91 -8.36
CA GLY A 59 -12.28 -10.40 -7.05
C GLY A 59 -11.36 -11.42 -6.37
N ASP A 60 -10.41 -12.04 -7.09
CA ASP A 60 -9.42 -12.94 -6.51
C ASP A 60 -8.23 -12.15 -5.94
N LEU A 61 -8.11 -12.15 -4.61
CA LEU A 61 -7.00 -11.48 -3.91
C LEU A 61 -5.65 -12.10 -4.26
N GLY A 62 -5.60 -13.42 -4.50
CA GLY A 62 -4.40 -14.16 -4.84
C GLY A 62 -3.78 -13.69 -6.16
N GLU A 63 -4.61 -13.38 -7.17
CA GLU A 63 -4.14 -12.85 -8.46
C GLU A 63 -3.48 -11.46 -8.33
N ALA A 64 -3.83 -10.69 -7.29
CA ALA A 64 -3.31 -9.34 -7.07
C ALA A 64 -2.07 -9.29 -6.13
N LEU A 65 -1.73 -10.39 -5.45
CA LEU A 65 -0.53 -10.46 -4.61
C LEU A 65 0.77 -10.15 -5.37
N PRO A 66 1.04 -10.70 -6.57
CA PRO A 66 2.29 -10.41 -7.28
C PRO A 66 2.42 -8.93 -7.67
N GLN A 67 1.31 -8.28 -8.03
CA GLN A 67 1.28 -6.84 -8.31
C GLN A 67 1.59 -6.04 -7.04
N CYS A 68 0.92 -6.36 -5.93
CA CYS A 68 1.15 -5.67 -4.66
C CYS A 68 2.61 -5.79 -4.22
N ILE A 69 3.23 -6.97 -4.33
CA ILE A 69 4.63 -7.18 -3.96
C ILE A 69 5.57 -6.37 -4.87
N ALA A 70 5.31 -6.32 -6.18
CA ALA A 70 6.11 -5.52 -7.10
C ALA A 70 6.02 -4.01 -6.79
N GLU A 71 4.82 -3.52 -6.51
CA GLU A 71 4.59 -2.13 -6.11
C GLU A 71 5.23 -1.82 -4.74
N MET A 72 5.26 -2.78 -3.81
CA MET A 72 5.96 -2.64 -2.52
C MET A 72 7.47 -2.55 -2.69
N GLU A 73 8.05 -3.27 -3.64
CA GLU A 73 9.48 -3.13 -3.99
C GLU A 73 9.75 -1.73 -4.60
N ALA A 74 8.85 -1.21 -5.43
CA ALA A 74 8.92 0.17 -5.90
C ALA A 74 8.86 1.17 -4.73
N ALA A 75 7.97 0.95 -3.76
CA ALA A 75 7.87 1.77 -2.56
C ALA A 75 9.13 1.70 -1.68
N ARG A 76 9.75 0.52 -1.51
CA ARG A 76 11.01 0.34 -0.78
C ARG A 76 12.12 1.19 -1.40
N ILE A 77 12.31 1.06 -2.72
CA ILE A 77 13.32 1.83 -3.46
C ILE A 77 13.02 3.33 -3.40
N PHE A 78 11.76 3.75 -3.53
CA PHE A 78 11.36 5.15 -3.40
C PHE A 78 11.70 5.70 -2.01
N ASN A 79 11.38 4.94 -0.95
CA ASN A 79 11.68 5.31 0.43
C ASN A 79 13.19 5.47 0.65
N GLU A 80 14.00 4.56 0.12
CA GLU A 80 15.47 4.64 0.14
C GLU A 80 16.00 5.89 -0.58
N HIS A 81 15.50 6.19 -1.80
CA HIS A 81 15.88 7.40 -2.53
C HIS A 81 15.52 8.71 -1.81
N LYS A 82 14.52 8.67 -0.90
CA LYS A 82 14.16 9.80 -0.04
C LYS A 82 14.95 9.84 1.28
N ASN A 83 16.00 9.04 1.42
CA ASN A 83 16.79 8.88 2.64
C ASN A 83 15.96 8.40 3.85
N ASN A 84 14.90 7.66 3.60
CA ASN A 84 14.02 7.09 4.62
C ASN A 84 13.88 5.58 4.39
N GLY A 85 15.00 4.87 4.45
CA GLY A 85 15.06 3.41 4.29
C GLY A 85 14.46 2.68 5.49
N ILE A 86 13.13 2.75 5.63
CA ILE A 86 12.43 1.94 6.62
C ILE A 86 12.61 0.45 6.28
N PRO A 87 12.87 -0.40 7.29
CA PRO A 87 13.22 -1.81 7.04
C PRO A 87 12.06 -2.61 6.46
N THR A 88 10.82 -2.15 6.68
CA THR A 88 9.61 -2.86 6.31
C THR A 88 8.66 -1.94 5.56
N VAL A 89 8.25 -2.35 4.36
CA VAL A 89 7.15 -1.75 3.60
C VAL A 89 5.91 -2.61 3.79
N TYR A 90 4.76 -2.01 3.99
CA TYR A 90 3.48 -2.71 4.10
C TYR A 90 2.68 -2.58 2.81
N GLY A 91 1.85 -3.60 2.57
CA GLY A 91 0.91 -3.60 1.47
C GLY A 91 -0.39 -4.30 1.82
N ALA A 92 -1.43 -3.99 1.08
CA ALA A 92 -2.72 -4.64 1.19
C ALA A 92 -3.31 -4.90 -0.20
N VAL A 93 -4.02 -6.01 -0.33
CA VAL A 93 -4.86 -6.33 -1.48
C VAL A 93 -6.30 -6.41 -1.02
N THR A 94 -7.22 -5.82 -1.78
CA THR A 94 -8.65 -5.87 -1.48
C THR A 94 -9.51 -6.01 -2.73
N ASN A 95 -10.67 -6.65 -2.59
CA ASN A 95 -11.75 -6.62 -3.58
C ASN A 95 -12.97 -5.80 -3.08
N GLY A 96 -12.77 -4.98 -2.05
CA GLY A 96 -13.82 -4.21 -1.37
C GLY A 96 -14.51 -4.95 -0.23
N GLU A 97 -14.65 -6.28 -0.30
CA GLU A 97 -15.26 -7.10 0.75
C GLU A 97 -14.22 -7.74 1.67
N LEU A 98 -13.14 -8.28 1.09
CA LEU A 98 -12.05 -8.93 1.79
C LEU A 98 -10.76 -8.13 1.63
N TRP A 99 -9.95 -8.17 2.68
CA TRP A 99 -8.65 -7.53 2.75
C TRP A 99 -7.61 -8.56 3.15
N GLN A 100 -6.48 -8.56 2.46
CA GLN A 100 -5.32 -9.37 2.81
C GLN A 100 -4.11 -8.46 2.91
N PHE A 101 -3.32 -8.65 3.96
CA PHE A 101 -2.20 -7.78 4.30
C PHE A 101 -0.88 -8.52 4.12
N MET A 102 0.17 -7.77 3.85
CA MET A 102 1.52 -8.31 3.71
C MET A 102 2.56 -7.27 4.10
N ASN A 103 3.79 -7.74 4.31
CA ASN A 103 4.95 -6.90 4.49
C ASN A 103 6.09 -7.36 3.60
N LEU A 104 6.98 -6.43 3.24
CA LEU A 104 8.24 -6.66 2.55
C LEU A 104 9.34 -6.13 3.47
N THR A 105 10.15 -7.05 3.99
CA THR A 105 11.34 -6.72 4.78
C THR A 105 12.56 -7.22 4.03
N ASP A 106 13.50 -6.31 3.76
CA ASP A 106 14.60 -6.55 2.83
C ASP A 106 14.10 -7.07 1.47
N ASN A 107 14.37 -8.34 1.16
CA ASN A 107 13.95 -9.01 -0.07
C ASN A 107 12.90 -10.12 0.17
N THR A 108 12.27 -10.15 1.34
CA THR A 108 11.30 -11.18 1.72
C THR A 108 9.92 -10.58 1.90
N ALA A 109 8.98 -10.97 1.02
CA ALA A 109 7.57 -10.68 1.19
C ALA A 109 6.90 -11.75 2.06
N THR A 110 6.23 -11.34 3.13
CA THR A 110 5.44 -12.21 4.01
C THR A 110 3.97 -11.84 3.89
N VAL A 111 3.14 -12.79 3.46
CA VAL A 111 1.69 -12.61 3.30
C VAL A 111 0.98 -13.17 4.52
N ASP A 112 0.05 -12.39 5.09
CA ASP A 112 -0.88 -12.90 6.09
C ASP A 112 -1.84 -13.88 5.43
N LEU A 113 -1.88 -15.12 5.92
CA LEU A 113 -2.77 -16.16 5.41
C LEU A 113 -4.23 -15.88 5.76
N CYS A 114 -4.49 -15.03 6.76
CA CYS A 114 -5.83 -14.57 7.08
C CYS A 114 -6.28 -13.46 6.12
N SER A 115 -7.49 -13.61 5.60
CA SER A 115 -8.24 -12.51 5.01
C SER A 115 -9.24 -11.95 6.02
N TYR A 116 -9.53 -10.67 5.89
CA TYR A 116 -10.36 -9.90 6.81
C TYR A 116 -11.54 -9.33 6.04
N ASN A 117 -12.76 -9.65 6.47
CA ASN A 117 -13.95 -8.98 5.94
C ASN A 117 -13.95 -7.51 6.35
N PHE A 118 -14.42 -6.64 5.46
CA PHE A 118 -14.53 -5.21 5.71
C PHE A 118 -15.44 -4.94 6.91
N GLY A 119 -16.64 -5.53 6.95
CA GLY A 119 -17.56 -5.38 8.07
C GLY A 119 -17.93 -3.91 8.31
N ASP A 120 -17.62 -3.40 9.50
CA ASP A 120 -17.76 -1.97 9.87
C ASP A 120 -16.52 -1.12 9.52
N GLY A 121 -15.49 -1.72 8.91
CA GLY A 121 -14.24 -1.11 8.54
C GLY A 121 -13.24 -0.92 9.69
N GLY A 122 -13.68 -0.98 10.95
CA GLY A 122 -12.85 -0.61 12.10
C GLY A 122 -11.58 -1.43 12.24
N LYS A 123 -11.66 -2.74 11.97
CA LYS A 123 -10.49 -3.63 11.99
C LYS A 123 -9.48 -3.29 10.88
N ILE A 124 -9.98 -3.01 9.66
CA ILE A 124 -9.15 -2.66 8.51
C ILE A 124 -8.43 -1.33 8.76
N ILE A 125 -9.15 -0.32 9.24
CA ILE A 125 -8.60 0.98 9.61
C ILE A 125 -7.55 0.83 10.70
N GLY A 126 -7.81 0.01 11.72
CA GLY A 126 -6.84 -0.25 12.80
C GLY A 126 -5.53 -0.89 12.30
N ILE A 127 -5.62 -1.84 11.36
CA ILE A 127 -4.44 -2.47 10.73
C ILE A 127 -3.68 -1.44 9.90
N LEU A 128 -4.36 -0.71 9.01
CA LEU A 128 -3.71 0.31 8.18
C LEU A 128 -3.05 1.39 9.04
N LYS A 129 -3.73 1.85 10.10
CA LYS A 129 -3.17 2.81 11.07
C LYS A 129 -1.87 2.30 11.72
N SER A 130 -1.73 0.99 11.92
CA SER A 130 -0.50 0.42 12.50
C SER A 130 0.70 0.42 11.54
N PHE A 131 0.46 0.61 10.25
CA PHE A 131 1.51 0.67 9.23
C PHE A 131 2.10 2.07 9.03
N VAL A 132 1.35 3.11 9.42
CA VAL A 132 1.67 4.52 9.13
C VAL A 132 2.50 5.18 10.20
#